data_AF-A0A7C4R5A8-F1
#
_entry.id   AF-A0A7C4R5A8-F1
#
_cell.length_a   1.000
_cell.length_b   1.000
_cell.length_c   1.000
_cell.angle_alpha   90.00
_cell.angle_beta   90.00
_cell.angle_gamma   90.00
#
_symmetry.space_group_name_H-M   'P 1'
#
loop_
_entity.id
_entity.type
_entity.pdbx_description
1 polymer ?
#
loop_
_entity_poly.entity_id
_entity_poly.type
_entity_poly.pdbx_seq_one_letter_code
_entity_poly.pdbx_strand_id
1 'polypeptide(L)'
;MNKKKTQRFTGFTFQVRKKNIKRVELMEKIKKVFFLEIKKFAYDASRMTFGFFLIVIFVLVGLPLIYPQKNTKNIATRNSQKNIFFAKEAMAVDKEIPHQQKLEIDNETIDFLTSRLKKSNIQISSFGLHLSIINENGAEYYLMSITIKNPSGDTHLAVGKGKAKEEALLNTVFELEKKL
;
A
#
# COMPACT_ATOMS: atom_id res chain seq x y z
N MET A 1 -44.88 3.60 -71.34
CA MET A 1 -43.70 2.89 -70.79
C MET A 1 -42.62 3.92 -70.43
N ASN A 2 -42.41 4.21 -69.14
CA ASN A 2 -41.45 5.22 -68.69
C ASN A 2 -40.11 4.58 -68.32
N LYS A 3 -39.04 4.92 -69.06
CA LYS A 3 -37.67 4.45 -68.82
C LYS A 3 -37.05 5.25 -67.66
N LYS A 4 -36.89 4.62 -66.49
CA LYS A 4 -36.10 5.19 -65.38
C LYS A 4 -34.62 5.17 -65.76
N LYS A 5 -34.02 6.37 -65.82
CA LYS A 5 -32.59 6.63 -66.01
C LYS A 5 -31.83 6.28 -64.73
N THR A 6 -30.88 5.37 -64.80
CA THR A 6 -29.97 5.03 -63.70
C THR A 6 -28.85 6.07 -63.64
N GLN A 7 -28.78 6.87 -62.56
CA GLN A 7 -27.62 7.71 -62.27
C GLN A 7 -26.50 6.84 -61.70
N ARG A 8 -25.30 6.91 -62.31
CA ARG A 8 -24.08 6.30 -61.78
C ARG A 8 -23.42 7.26 -60.80
N PHE A 9 -23.24 6.82 -59.55
CA PHE A 9 -22.36 7.49 -58.61
C PHE A 9 -20.92 6.98 -58.80
N THR A 10 -20.02 7.86 -59.21
CA THR A 10 -18.57 7.59 -59.25
C THR A 10 -17.99 7.88 -57.86
N GLY A 11 -17.57 6.84 -57.15
CA GLY A 11 -16.83 6.96 -55.89
C GLY A 11 -15.32 7.11 -56.13
N PHE A 12 -14.68 8.07 -55.49
CA PHE A 12 -13.23 8.22 -55.48
C PHE A 12 -12.59 7.19 -54.54
N THR A 13 -11.61 6.42 -55.01
CA THR A 13 -10.83 5.49 -54.17
C THR A 13 -9.44 6.07 -53.88
N PHE A 14 -9.14 6.29 -52.60
CA PHE A 14 -7.80 6.66 -52.14
C PHE A 14 -6.97 5.39 -51.91
N GLN A 15 -5.97 5.14 -52.75
CA GLN A 15 -4.96 4.11 -52.50
C GLN A 15 -3.80 4.69 -51.68
N VAL A 16 -3.71 4.31 -50.39
CA VAL A 16 -2.56 4.65 -49.55
C VAL A 16 -1.43 3.65 -49.80
N ARG A 17 -0.32 4.12 -50.39
CA ARG A 17 0.89 3.34 -50.65
C ARG A 17 1.61 3.04 -49.32
N LYS A 18 1.59 1.79 -48.86
CA LYS A 18 2.36 1.36 -47.66
C LYS A 18 3.87 1.45 -47.95
N LYS A 19 4.57 2.43 -47.36
CA LYS A 19 6.04 2.38 -47.22
C LYS A 19 6.37 1.34 -46.14
N ASN A 20 7.00 0.23 -46.54
CA ASN A 20 7.35 -0.90 -45.67
C ASN A 20 8.86 -0.99 -45.43
N ILE A 21 9.47 0.05 -44.85
CA ILE A 21 10.87 0.01 -44.38
C ILE A 21 10.95 0.84 -43.08
N LYS A 22 11.65 0.32 -42.06
CA LYS A 22 12.05 0.93 -40.76
C LYS A 22 11.32 0.54 -39.46
N ARG A 23 10.32 -0.35 -39.43
CA ARG A 23 9.73 -0.81 -38.14
C ARG A 23 10.57 -1.86 -37.41
N VAL A 24 11.27 -2.74 -38.13
CA VAL A 24 12.05 -3.84 -37.52
C VAL A 24 13.34 -3.32 -36.88
N GLU A 25 14.11 -2.51 -37.59
CA GLU A 25 15.37 -1.90 -37.08
C GLU A 25 15.12 -0.99 -35.87
N LEU A 26 14.00 -0.25 -35.86
CA LEU A 26 13.65 0.60 -34.73
C LEU A 26 13.31 -0.22 -33.48
N MET A 27 12.59 -1.33 -33.65
CA MET A 27 12.23 -2.23 -32.55
C MET A 27 13.47 -2.92 -31.97
N GLU A 28 14.43 -3.28 -32.83
CA GLU A 28 15.69 -3.89 -32.40
C GLU A 28 16.58 -2.89 -31.63
N LYS A 29 16.63 -1.64 -32.08
CA LYS A 29 17.35 -0.56 -31.38
C LYS A 29 16.75 -0.25 -30.01
N ILE A 30 15.42 -0.22 -29.90
CA ILE A 30 14.72 -0.01 -28.61
C ILE A 30 15.04 -1.16 -27.64
N LYS A 31 14.96 -2.43 -28.09
CA LYS A 31 15.26 -3.59 -27.24
C LYS A 31 16.68 -3.56 -26.67
N LYS A 32 17.67 -3.14 -27.47
CA LYS A 32 19.07 -3.09 -27.04
C LYS A 32 19.33 -2.03 -25.97
N VAL A 33 18.70 -0.86 -26.09
CA VAL A 33 18.80 0.22 -25.09
C VAL A 33 18.14 -0.21 -23.77
N PHE A 34 16.93 -0.78 -23.85
CA PHE A 34 16.18 -1.22 -22.66
C PHE A 34 16.92 -2.33 -21.89
N PHE A 35 17.56 -3.26 -22.60
CA PHE A 35 18.32 -4.35 -21.98
C PHE A 35 19.58 -3.87 -21.25
N LEU A 36 20.24 -2.82 -21.75
CA LEU A 36 21.41 -2.22 -21.10
C LEU A 36 21.03 -1.52 -19.79
N GLU A 37 19.91 -0.80 -19.77
CA GLU A 37 19.42 -0.12 -18.57
C GLU A 37 18.97 -1.10 -17.49
N ILE A 38 18.25 -2.18 -17.86
CA ILE A 38 17.85 -3.22 -16.91
C ILE A 38 19.07 -3.92 -16.31
N LYS A 39 20.12 -4.22 -17.10
CA LYS A 39 21.35 -4.82 -16.56
C LYS A 39 22.09 -3.89 -15.61
N LYS A 40 22.14 -2.58 -15.90
CA LYS A 40 22.75 -1.59 -15.01
C LYS A 40 21.96 -1.47 -13.70
N PHE A 41 20.64 -1.42 -13.79
CA PHE A 41 19.75 -1.36 -12.63
C PHE A 41 19.85 -2.62 -11.75
N ALA A 42 19.87 -3.82 -12.37
CA ALA A 42 20.05 -5.08 -11.63
C ALA A 42 21.43 -5.17 -10.95
N TYR A 43 22.48 -4.67 -11.62
CA TYR A 43 23.82 -4.62 -11.04
C TYR A 43 23.91 -3.65 -9.85
N ASP A 44 23.32 -2.46 -9.95
CA ASP A 44 23.29 -1.48 -8.86
C ASP A 44 22.41 -1.93 -7.68
N ALA A 45 21.25 -2.53 -7.96
CA ALA A 45 20.37 -3.12 -6.94
C ALA A 45 21.03 -4.29 -6.19
N SER A 46 21.83 -5.12 -6.89
CA SER A 46 22.53 -6.25 -6.28
C SER A 46 23.61 -5.81 -5.28
N ARG A 47 24.29 -4.68 -5.50
CA ARG A 47 25.30 -4.16 -4.55
C ARG A 47 24.65 -3.60 -3.28
N MET A 48 23.52 -2.91 -3.42
CA MET A 48 22.79 -2.33 -2.28
C MET A 48 22.17 -3.41 -1.38
N THR A 49 21.59 -4.45 -1.99
CA THR A 49 20.99 -5.60 -1.28
C THR A 49 22.04 -6.52 -0.66
N PHE A 50 23.20 -6.72 -1.31
CA PHE A 50 24.32 -7.48 -0.74
C PHE A 50 24.93 -6.78 0.49
N GLY A 51 25.08 -5.44 0.45
CA GLY A 51 25.55 -4.67 1.60
C GLY A 51 24.62 -4.77 2.82
N PHE A 52 23.31 -4.70 2.59
CA PHE A 52 22.31 -4.89 3.65
C PHE A 52 22.35 -6.32 4.23
N PHE A 53 22.48 -7.33 3.38
CA PHE A 53 22.57 -8.73 3.79
C PHE A 53 23.78 -8.99 4.72
N LEU A 54 24.93 -8.39 4.41
CA LEU A 54 26.12 -8.49 5.27
C LEU A 54 25.91 -7.84 6.65
N ILE A 55 25.24 -6.69 6.71
CA ILE A 55 24.92 -6.02 7.98
C ILE A 55 23.99 -6.89 8.83
N VAL A 56 22.95 -7.47 8.22
CA VAL A 56 22.00 -8.36 8.92
C VAL A 56 22.71 -9.58 9.50
N ILE A 57 23.64 -10.20 8.77
CA ILE A 57 24.44 -11.32 9.29
C ILE A 57 25.29 -10.89 10.50
N PHE A 58 25.97 -9.74 10.42
CA PHE A 58 26.78 -9.23 11.53
C PHE A 58 25.95 -8.98 12.80
N VAL A 59 24.73 -8.47 12.65
CA VAL A 59 23.81 -8.23 13.76
C VAL A 59 23.34 -9.55 14.38
N LEU A 60 22.89 -10.51 13.57
CA LEU A 60 22.36 -11.79 14.07
C LEU A 60 23.43 -12.66 14.74
N VAL A 61 24.66 -12.64 14.25
CA VAL A 61 25.77 -13.43 14.84
C VAL A 61 26.43 -12.69 16.02
N GLY A 62 26.46 -11.35 15.99
CA GLY A 62 27.09 -10.54 17.04
C GLY A 62 26.29 -10.43 18.34
N LEU A 63 24.96 -10.33 18.27
CA LEU A 63 24.09 -10.19 19.45
C LEU A 63 24.18 -11.35 20.47
N PRO A 64 24.19 -12.64 20.06
CA PRO A 64 24.27 -13.75 21.00
C PRO A 64 25.64 -13.90 21.69
N LEU A 65 26.73 -13.35 21.12
CA LEU A 65 28.06 -13.37 21.75
C LEU A 65 28.19 -12.34 22.88
N ILE A 66 27.38 -11.27 22.85
CA ILE A 66 27.46 -10.16 23.81
C ILE A 66 26.59 -10.45 25.05
N TYR A 67 25.55 -11.28 24.93
CA TYR A 67 24.67 -11.64 26.04
C TYR A 67 24.87 -13.08 26.51
N PRO A 68 25.61 -13.32 27.61
CA PRO A 68 25.73 -14.66 28.16
C PRO A 68 24.37 -15.15 28.69
N GLN A 69 23.91 -16.31 28.21
CA GLN A 69 22.69 -16.96 28.67
C GLN A 69 22.84 -17.38 30.14
N LYS A 70 22.12 -16.72 31.05
CA LYS A 70 22.02 -17.14 32.45
C LYS A 70 21.18 -18.42 32.53
N ASN A 71 21.81 -19.49 33.01
CA ASN A 71 21.19 -20.79 33.30
C ASN A 71 19.97 -20.65 34.22
N THR A 72 18.81 -21.13 33.78
CA THR A 72 17.62 -21.35 34.61
C THR A 72 17.61 -22.78 35.12
N LYS A 73 18.11 -23.00 36.34
CA LYS A 73 17.83 -24.21 37.13
C LYS A 73 16.89 -23.86 38.29
N ASN A 74 15.73 -24.52 38.26
CA ASN A 74 14.79 -24.86 39.35
C ASN A 74 14.37 -23.77 40.34
N ILE A 75 13.05 -23.58 40.50
CA ILE A 75 12.33 -23.74 41.77
C ILE A 75 10.84 -23.90 41.44
N ALA A 76 10.29 -25.07 41.76
CA ALA A 76 8.86 -25.31 41.87
C ALA A 76 8.42 -25.01 43.32
N THR A 77 7.13 -24.66 43.48
CA THR A 77 6.29 -24.70 44.69
C THR A 77 6.57 -23.71 45.85
N ARG A 78 5.74 -22.67 45.96
CA ARG A 78 4.81 -22.49 47.10
C ARG A 78 3.83 -21.33 46.87
N ASN A 79 2.55 -21.66 46.98
CA ASN A 79 1.39 -20.78 46.90
C ASN A 79 1.35 -19.72 48.01
N SER A 80 0.54 -18.69 47.73
CA SER A 80 -0.21 -17.86 48.68
C SER A 80 0.51 -16.65 49.28
N GLN A 81 -0.12 -15.47 49.09
CA GLN A 81 0.01 -14.25 49.90
C GLN A 81 1.13 -13.22 49.63
N LYS A 82 1.51 -12.91 48.38
CA LYS A 82 2.14 -11.61 48.06
C LYS A 82 1.73 -10.99 46.71
N ASN A 83 0.46 -11.08 46.32
CA ASN A 83 -0.09 -10.36 45.15
C ASN A 83 -0.72 -9.00 45.48
N ILE A 84 -0.23 -8.28 46.50
CA ILE A 84 -0.76 -6.95 46.87
C ILE A 84 0.34 -5.88 47.01
N PHE A 85 1.57 -6.14 46.55
CA PHE A 85 2.66 -5.14 46.61
C PHE A 85 3.26 -4.74 45.26
N PHE A 86 2.69 -5.19 44.13
CA PHE A 86 3.16 -4.79 42.79
C PHE A 86 2.20 -3.87 42.02
N ALA A 87 1.04 -3.51 42.59
CA ALA A 87 0.10 -2.56 41.98
C ALA A 87 0.52 -1.07 42.13
N LYS A 88 1.76 -0.79 42.57
CA LYS A 88 2.28 0.58 42.73
C LYS A 88 3.42 0.95 41.78
N GLU A 89 3.86 0.03 40.92
CA GLU A 89 4.97 0.26 39.98
C GLU A 89 4.58 0.04 38.51
N ALA A 90 3.32 -0.32 38.23
CA ALA A 90 2.73 -0.29 36.88
C ALA A 90 2.07 1.06 36.55
N MET A 91 2.29 2.09 37.37
CA MET A 91 1.88 3.48 37.14
C MET A 91 3.10 4.37 36.89
N ALA A 92 4.03 3.96 36.02
CA ALA A 92 5.13 4.81 35.57
C ALA A 92 5.83 4.27 34.33
N VAL A 93 5.10 3.85 33.30
CA VAL A 93 5.60 3.99 31.94
C VAL A 93 4.43 4.38 31.05
N ASP A 94 3.97 5.61 31.25
CA ASP A 94 3.29 6.39 30.23
C ASP A 94 4.30 6.55 29.09
N LYS A 95 4.44 5.51 28.25
CA LYS A 95 5.06 5.69 26.94
C LYS A 95 4.04 6.51 26.18
N GLU A 96 4.21 7.82 26.19
CA GLU A 96 3.59 8.72 25.23
C GLU A 96 3.58 8.03 23.87
N ILE A 97 2.40 7.63 23.41
CA ILE A 97 2.22 7.24 22.03
C ILE A 97 2.57 8.51 21.25
N PRO A 98 3.63 8.50 20.42
CA PRO A 98 4.17 9.73 19.86
C PRO A 98 3.10 10.44 19.03
N HIS A 99 2.73 11.64 19.48
CA HIS A 99 1.94 12.68 18.80
C HIS A 99 0.95 12.20 17.72
N GLN A 100 -0.07 11.43 18.10
CA GLN A 100 -1.17 11.14 17.18
C GLN A 100 -2.07 12.37 17.04
N GLN A 101 -1.81 13.20 16.03
CA GLN A 101 -2.65 14.35 15.72
C GLN A 101 -3.88 13.86 14.95
N LYS A 102 -5.07 14.05 15.56
CA LYS A 102 -6.35 13.81 14.90
C LYS A 102 -6.60 14.94 13.91
N LEU A 103 -6.64 14.62 12.62
CA LEU A 103 -6.93 15.58 11.56
C LEU A 103 -8.43 15.62 11.27
N GLU A 104 -8.94 16.80 10.94
CA GLU A 104 -10.29 16.94 10.41
C GLU A 104 -10.39 16.31 9.01
N ILE A 105 -11.53 15.68 8.75
CA ILE A 105 -11.88 15.10 7.46
C ILE A 105 -12.81 16.09 6.78
N ASP A 106 -12.43 16.53 5.59
CA ASP A 106 -13.23 17.42 4.74
C ASP A 106 -14.35 16.64 4.04
N ASN A 107 -15.39 17.38 3.66
CA ASN A 107 -16.54 16.81 2.95
C ASN A 107 -16.14 16.21 1.59
N GLU A 108 -15.12 16.75 0.92
CA GLU A 108 -14.62 16.23 -0.35
C GLU A 108 -14.06 14.80 -0.22
N THR A 109 -13.33 14.50 0.88
CA THR A 109 -12.87 13.13 1.16
C THR A 109 -14.05 12.18 1.36
N ILE A 110 -15.10 12.64 2.03
CA ILE A 110 -16.31 11.85 2.28
C ILE A 110 -17.07 11.59 0.96
N ASP A 111 -17.21 12.61 0.11
CA ASP A 111 -17.87 12.51 -1.18
C ASP A 111 -17.10 11.56 -2.13
N PHE A 112 -15.78 11.66 -2.14
CA PHE A 112 -14.92 10.74 -2.88
C PHE A 112 -15.14 9.29 -2.45
N LEU A 113 -15.07 9.03 -1.14
CA LEU A 113 -15.25 7.70 -0.57
C LEU A 113 -16.63 7.13 -0.94
N THR A 114 -17.68 7.93 -0.75
CA THR A 114 -19.07 7.54 -1.02
C THR A 114 -19.28 7.23 -2.50
N SER A 115 -18.74 8.07 -3.39
CA SER A 115 -18.78 7.86 -4.84
C SER A 115 -18.07 6.56 -5.24
N ARG A 116 -16.92 6.28 -4.63
CA ARG A 116 -16.14 5.09 -4.94
C ARG A 116 -16.81 3.80 -4.45
N LEU A 117 -17.32 3.78 -3.23
CA LEU A 117 -18.07 2.63 -2.69
C LEU A 117 -19.34 2.34 -3.51
N LYS A 118 -20.05 3.38 -3.93
CA LYS A 118 -21.23 3.26 -4.80
C LYS A 118 -20.84 2.66 -6.16
N LYS A 119 -19.72 3.06 -6.74
CA LYS A 119 -19.22 2.53 -8.01
C LYS A 119 -18.87 1.03 -7.91
N SER A 120 -18.36 0.60 -6.76
CA SER A 120 -18.02 -0.80 -6.50
C SER A 120 -19.22 -1.66 -6.08
N ASN A 121 -20.45 -1.11 -6.13
CA ASN A 121 -21.71 -1.78 -5.78
C ASN A 121 -21.73 -2.37 -4.35
N ILE A 122 -20.98 -1.78 -3.43
CA ILE A 122 -20.94 -2.18 -2.02
C ILE A 122 -22.09 -1.49 -1.30
N GLN A 123 -23.00 -2.26 -0.70
CA GLN A 123 -24.03 -1.72 0.18
C GLN A 123 -23.46 -1.48 1.59
N ILE A 124 -23.57 -0.25 2.08
CA ILE A 124 -23.11 0.16 3.41
C ILE A 124 -24.30 0.70 4.22
N SER A 125 -24.42 0.26 5.47
CA SER A 125 -25.42 0.78 6.42
C SER A 125 -24.87 1.96 7.23
N SER A 126 -23.59 1.92 7.56
CA SER A 126 -22.87 3.02 8.19
C SER A 126 -21.37 2.92 7.89
N PHE A 127 -20.66 4.05 7.90
CA PHE A 127 -19.21 4.06 7.87
C PHE A 127 -18.66 5.07 8.89
N GLY A 128 -17.46 4.79 9.40
CA GLY A 128 -16.65 5.69 10.19
C GLY A 128 -15.30 5.84 9.54
N LEU A 129 -14.79 7.07 9.49
CA LEU A 129 -13.49 7.40 8.91
C LEU A 129 -12.64 8.10 9.99
N HIS A 130 -11.37 7.73 10.08
CA HIS A 130 -10.42 8.34 10.99
C HIS A 130 -9.10 8.59 10.27
N LEU A 131 -8.57 9.79 10.40
CA LEU A 131 -7.31 10.22 9.82
C LEU A 131 -6.37 10.67 10.94
N SER A 132 -5.16 10.13 10.93
CA SER A 132 -4.08 10.54 11.82
C SER A 132 -2.77 10.68 11.08
N ILE A 133 -1.91 11.57 11.56
CA ILE A 133 -0.51 11.63 11.13
C ILE A 133 0.32 10.72 12.06
N ILE A 134 1.22 9.95 11.47
CA ILE A 134 2.22 9.15 12.18
C ILE A 134 3.62 9.52 11.69
N ASN A 135 4.56 9.62 12.63
CA ASN A 135 5.97 9.90 12.31
C ASN A 135 6.78 8.62 12.45
N GLU A 136 7.29 8.12 11.33
CA GLU A 136 8.11 6.91 11.28
C GLU A 136 9.46 7.23 10.61
N ASN A 137 10.55 6.94 11.31
CA ASN A 137 11.91 7.13 10.81
C ASN A 137 12.20 8.56 10.31
N GLY A 138 11.60 9.57 10.95
CA GLY A 138 11.76 10.99 10.58
C GLY A 138 10.95 11.42 9.36
N ALA A 139 10.08 10.57 8.82
CA ALA A 139 9.12 10.92 7.78
C ALA A 139 7.69 10.89 8.33
N GLU A 140 6.91 11.90 7.96
CA GLU A 140 5.49 11.98 8.28
C GLU A 140 4.66 11.17 7.27
N TYR A 141 3.69 10.42 7.78
CA TYR A 141 2.76 9.65 6.98
C TYR A 141 1.33 9.90 7.46
N TYR A 142 0.41 9.91 6.50
CA TYR A 142 -1.01 9.92 6.75
C TYR A 142 -1.48 8.48 6.88
N LEU A 143 -2.10 8.17 8.01
CA LEU A 143 -2.75 6.91 8.27
C LEU A 143 -4.26 7.14 8.31
N MET A 144 -4.96 6.53 7.38
CA MET A 144 -6.42 6.58 7.31
C MET A 144 -6.99 5.20 7.63
N SER A 145 -7.98 5.15 8.50
CA SER A 145 -8.75 3.94 8.77
C SER A 145 -10.22 4.17 8.46
N ILE A 146 -10.82 3.17 7.83
CA ILE A 146 -12.25 3.12 7.55
C ILE A 146 -12.86 1.88 8.20
N THR A 147 -13.94 2.10 8.93
CA THR A 147 -14.80 1.05 9.44
C THR A 147 -16.12 1.14 8.69
N ILE A 148 -16.53 0.08 8.01
CA ILE A 148 -17.86 -0.01 7.39
C ILE A 148 -18.68 -1.09 8.06
N LYS A 149 -19.99 -0.89 8.09
CA LYS A 149 -20.96 -1.92 8.47
C LYS A 149 -21.82 -2.23 7.26
N ASN A 150 -21.97 -3.51 6.92
CA ASN A 150 -22.86 -3.93 5.86
C ASN A 150 -24.33 -4.02 6.38
N PRO A 151 -25.34 -4.21 5.51
CA PRO A 151 -26.73 -4.40 5.94
C PRO A 151 -26.96 -5.67 6.77
N SER A 152 -26.13 -6.69 6.58
CA SER A 152 -26.16 -7.95 7.34
C SER A 152 -25.69 -7.77 8.80
N GLY A 153 -25.02 -6.66 9.10
CA GLY A 153 -24.46 -6.35 10.42
C GLY A 153 -22.97 -6.61 10.56
N ASP A 154 -22.30 -7.19 9.57
CA ASP A 154 -20.86 -7.44 9.59
C ASP A 154 -20.10 -6.12 9.50
N THR A 155 -18.97 -6.08 10.22
CA THR A 155 -18.10 -4.91 10.29
C THR A 155 -16.78 -5.20 9.61
N HIS A 156 -16.38 -4.35 8.67
CA HIS A 156 -15.10 -4.46 7.97
C HIS A 156 -14.25 -3.23 8.31
N LEU A 157 -12.99 -3.48 8.69
CA LEU A 157 -11.99 -2.46 8.96
C LEU A 157 -10.92 -2.52 7.89
N ALA A 158 -10.58 -1.39 7.28
CA ALA A 158 -9.42 -1.25 6.41
C ALA A 158 -8.57 -0.05 6.85
N VAL A 159 -7.27 -0.17 6.65
CA VAL A 159 -6.30 0.87 7.03
C VAL A 159 -5.35 1.05 5.86
N GLY A 160 -5.17 2.29 5.42
CA GLY A 160 -4.22 2.68 4.39
C GLY A 160 -3.26 3.74 4.90
N LYS A 161 -2.02 3.65 4.43
CA LYS A 161 -0.94 4.58 4.74
C LYS A 161 -0.46 5.27 3.46
N GLY A 162 -0.19 6.55 3.53
CA GLY A 162 0.34 7.33 2.40
C GLY A 162 1.23 8.48 2.88
N LYS A 163 2.04 9.02 1.98
CA LYS A 163 2.80 10.26 2.25
C LYS A 163 1.93 11.51 2.11
N ALA A 164 0.80 11.38 1.40
CA ALA A 164 -0.25 12.38 1.30
C ALA A 164 -1.60 11.81 1.78
N LYS A 165 -2.53 12.71 2.13
CA LYS A 165 -3.88 12.36 2.58
C LYS A 165 -4.65 11.56 1.51
N GLU A 166 -4.54 11.97 0.25
CA GLU A 166 -5.19 11.34 -0.90
C GLU A 166 -4.62 9.94 -1.17
N GLU A 167 -3.30 9.78 -1.01
CA GLU A 167 -2.65 8.48 -1.15
C GLU A 167 -3.11 7.51 -0.06
N ALA A 168 -3.18 7.98 1.19
CA ALA A 168 -3.71 7.20 2.31
C ALA A 168 -5.17 6.80 2.06
N LEU A 169 -6.00 7.68 1.50
CA LEU A 169 -7.38 7.40 1.10
C LEU A 169 -7.47 6.30 0.05
N LEU A 170 -6.72 6.43 -1.05
CA LEU A 170 -6.70 5.44 -2.12
C LEU A 170 -6.25 4.07 -1.62
N ASN A 171 -5.20 4.03 -0.81
CA ASN A 171 -4.69 2.79 -0.22
C ASN A 171 -5.72 2.17 0.75
N THR A 172 -6.43 3.00 1.52
CA THR A 172 -7.47 2.52 2.45
C THR A 172 -8.64 1.90 1.70
N VAL A 173 -9.11 2.56 0.64
CA VAL A 173 -10.20 2.05 -0.18
C VAL A 173 -9.81 0.78 -0.91
N PHE A 174 -8.58 0.71 -1.42
CA PHE A 174 -8.07 -0.51 -2.06
C PHE A 174 -8.03 -1.70 -1.09
N GLU A 175 -7.56 -1.50 0.15
CA GLU A 175 -7.58 -2.54 1.18
C GLU A 175 -9.00 -2.90 1.62
N LEU A 176 -9.95 -1.97 1.54
CA LEU A 176 -11.36 -2.25 1.79
C LEU A 176 -11.99 -3.08 0.67
N GLU A 177 -11.75 -2.71 -0.59
CA GLU A 177 -12.23 -3.43 -1.79
C GLU A 177 -11.70 -4.87 -1.85
N LYS A 178 -10.52 -5.16 -1.29
CA LYS A 178 -10.01 -6.54 -1.18
C LYS A 178 -10.75 -7.41 -0.14
N LYS A 179 -11.33 -6.78 0.89
CA LYS A 179 -11.95 -7.47 2.02
C LYS A 179 -13.44 -7.74 1.81
N LEU A 180 -14.04 -7.08 0.82
CA LEU A 180 -15.45 -7.18 0.44
C LEU A 180 -15.60 -8.01 -0.82
#